data_AF-A0A3N5XE45-F1
#
_entry.id   AF-A0A3N5XE45-F1
#
_cell.length_a   1.000
_cell.length_b   1.000
_cell.length_c   1.000
_cell.angle_alpha   90.00
_cell.angle_beta   90.00
_cell.angle_gamma   90.00
#
_symmetry.space_group_name_H-M   'P 1'
#
loop_
_entity.id
_entity.type
_entity.pdbx_description
1 polymer ?
#
loop_
_entity_poly.entity_id
_entity_poly.type
_entity_poly.pdbx_seq_one_letter_code
_entity_poly.pdbx_strand_id
1 'polypeptide(L)'
;MKSALRLTSWIGLFTLCVSAAHQSPPSLIVNDGEYFARPGVNVMVFQDIYPEGHQAGVSIIQNGERVATNGDVRLEPTPGQWQPMPKQLKRTVSKELNEIAVQLSFPDPERNRRGFNPIDYPDLNLTYQVRVRGEGTAFRVIVDLDQPLP
;
A
#
# COMPACT_ATOMS: atom_id res chain seq x y z
N MET A 1 -70.55 34.88 -34.73
CA MET A 1 -69.83 34.63 -33.46
C MET A 1 -68.97 33.39 -33.65
N LYS A 2 -67.63 33.53 -33.69
CA LYS A 2 -66.69 32.44 -33.97
C LYS A 2 -66.15 31.91 -32.62
N SER A 3 -66.43 30.65 -32.28
CA SER A 3 -65.89 30.00 -31.09
C SER A 3 -64.49 29.47 -31.38
N ALA A 4 -63.47 29.99 -30.69
CA ALA A 4 -62.10 29.48 -30.76
C ALA A 4 -61.94 28.29 -29.80
N LEU A 5 -61.66 27.11 -30.35
CA LEU A 5 -61.35 25.89 -29.61
C LEU A 5 -59.92 25.99 -29.08
N ARG A 6 -59.73 26.08 -27.76
CA ARG A 6 -58.40 26.07 -27.13
C ARG A 6 -57.92 24.63 -26.96
N LEU A 7 -57.02 24.20 -27.83
CA LEU A 7 -56.25 22.96 -27.65
C LEU A 7 -55.19 23.21 -26.57
N THR A 8 -55.38 22.63 -25.39
CA THR A 8 -54.35 22.61 -24.34
C THR A 8 -53.48 21.39 -24.55
N SER A 9 -52.24 21.60 -24.99
CA SER A 9 -51.26 20.54 -25.18
C SER A 9 -50.66 20.15 -23.81
N TRP A 10 -50.95 18.95 -23.34
CA TRP A 10 -50.30 18.36 -22.17
C TRP A 10 -48.93 17.79 -22.59
N ILE A 11 -47.86 18.48 -22.22
CA ILE A 11 -46.50 17.94 -22.29
C ILE A 11 -46.30 17.07 -21.05
N GLY A 12 -46.43 15.75 -21.22
CA GLY A 12 -46.06 14.79 -20.18
C GLY A 12 -44.54 14.71 -20.06
N LEU A 13 -44.00 15.17 -18.93
CA LEU A 13 -42.57 15.05 -18.62
C LEU A 13 -42.29 13.59 -18.19
N PHE A 14 -41.78 12.78 -19.11
CA PHE A 14 -41.33 11.42 -18.82
C PHE A 14 -39.97 11.48 -18.09
N THR A 15 -39.98 11.43 -16.76
CA THR A 15 -38.74 11.35 -15.97
C THR A 15 -38.21 9.92 -16.05
N LEU A 16 -37.18 9.71 -16.88
CA LEU A 16 -36.46 8.45 -16.96
C LEU A 16 -35.62 8.30 -15.69
N CYS A 17 -36.10 7.51 -14.72
CA CYS A 17 -35.28 7.09 -13.58
C CYS A 17 -34.18 6.15 -14.08
N VAL A 18 -33.04 6.71 -14.49
CA VAL A 18 -31.82 5.93 -14.73
C VAL A 18 -31.33 5.43 -13.38
N SER A 19 -31.55 4.14 -13.10
CA SER A 19 -30.94 3.48 -11.96
C SER A 19 -29.44 3.40 -12.23
N ALA A 20 -28.64 4.14 -11.48
CA ALA A 20 -27.19 4.03 -11.55
C ALA A 20 -26.80 2.61 -11.12
N ALA A 21 -26.34 1.78 -12.06
CA ALA A 21 -25.80 0.47 -11.74
C ALA A 21 -24.57 0.67 -10.82
N HIS A 22 -24.64 0.13 -9.61
CA HIS A 22 -23.51 0.14 -8.69
C HIS A 22 -22.45 -0.81 -9.26
N GLN A 23 -21.42 -0.25 -9.90
CA GLN A 23 -20.26 -1.03 -10.30
C GLN A 23 -19.46 -1.37 -9.05
N SER A 24 -19.14 -2.66 -8.88
CA SER A 24 -18.19 -3.08 -7.85
C SER A 24 -16.88 -2.30 -8.02
N PRO A 25 -16.27 -1.79 -6.94
CA PRO A 25 -15.03 -1.06 -7.04
C PRO A 25 -13.97 -1.92 -7.73
N PRO A 26 -13.16 -1.33 -8.63
CA PRO A 26 -12.13 -2.06 -9.35
C PRO A 26 -11.11 -2.64 -8.38
N SER A 27 -10.56 -3.80 -8.75
CA SER A 27 -9.53 -4.47 -7.98
C SER A 27 -8.26 -3.63 -7.87
N LEU A 28 -7.57 -3.75 -6.75
CA LEU A 28 -6.27 -3.18 -6.48
C LEU A 28 -5.20 -4.07 -7.15
N ILE A 29 -4.56 -3.56 -8.20
CA ILE A 29 -3.62 -4.33 -9.02
C ILE A 29 -2.25 -3.65 -9.13
N VAL A 30 -1.17 -4.43 -9.23
CA VAL A 30 0.16 -3.92 -9.55
C VAL A 30 0.17 -3.35 -10.97
N ASN A 31 0.58 -2.09 -11.10
CA ASN A 31 0.64 -1.39 -12.38
C ASN A 31 2.06 -1.38 -12.98
N ASP A 32 2.24 -0.66 -14.09
CA ASP A 32 3.54 -0.52 -14.76
C ASP A 32 4.56 0.32 -13.97
N GLY A 33 4.09 1.13 -13.02
CA GLY A 33 4.94 1.80 -12.04
C GLY A 33 5.36 0.90 -10.87
N GLU A 34 5.01 -0.39 -10.92
CA GLU A 34 5.35 -1.39 -9.92
C GLU A 34 4.80 -1.10 -8.51
N TYR A 35 3.66 -0.44 -8.41
CA TYR A 35 2.91 -0.30 -7.17
C TYR A 35 1.45 -0.70 -7.39
N PHE A 36 0.74 -0.96 -6.31
CA PHE A 36 -0.67 -1.29 -6.37
C PHE A 36 -1.51 -0.03 -6.59
N ALA A 37 -2.41 -0.05 -7.56
CA ALA A 37 -3.27 1.09 -7.86
C ALA A 37 -4.71 0.68 -8.14
N ARG A 38 -5.63 1.52 -7.69
CA ARG A 38 -7.01 1.64 -8.16
C ARG A 38 -7.46 3.10 -7.98
N PRO A 39 -8.58 3.55 -8.59
CA PRO A 39 -9.11 4.88 -8.35
C PRO A 39 -9.19 5.20 -6.85
N GLY A 40 -8.53 6.31 -6.46
CA GLY A 40 -8.49 6.82 -5.11
C GLY A 40 -7.50 6.16 -4.14
N VAL A 41 -6.81 5.07 -4.52
CA VAL A 41 -5.86 4.36 -3.63
C VAL A 41 -4.62 3.90 -4.38
N ASN A 42 -3.45 4.28 -3.89
CA ASN A 42 -2.16 3.68 -4.25
C ASN A 42 -1.54 3.03 -3.02
N VAL A 43 -0.92 1.85 -3.19
CA VAL A 43 -0.11 1.21 -2.16
C VAL A 43 1.29 0.98 -2.71
N MET A 44 2.24 1.75 -2.20
CA MET A 44 3.66 1.65 -2.54
C MET A 44 4.31 0.64 -1.60
N VAL A 45 5.21 -0.17 -2.13
CA VAL A 45 5.87 -1.25 -1.38
C VAL A 45 7.37 -1.13 -1.61
N PHE A 46 8.08 -0.62 -0.61
CA PHE A 46 9.53 -0.41 -0.55
C PHE A 46 10.09 0.34 -1.77
N GLN A 47 9.37 1.37 -2.23
CA GLN A 47 9.81 2.28 -3.31
C GLN A 47 10.33 3.62 -2.77
N ASP A 48 9.75 4.13 -1.69
CA ASP A 48 10.07 5.41 -1.04
C ASP A 48 10.70 5.19 0.35
N ILE A 49 11.56 4.18 0.50
CA ILE A 49 12.13 3.80 1.79
C ILE A 49 13.11 4.85 2.31
N TYR A 50 12.75 5.49 3.42
CA TYR A 50 13.58 6.39 4.22
C TYR A 50 13.36 6.11 5.72
N PRO A 51 13.93 5.01 6.24
CA PRO A 51 13.60 4.48 7.55
C PRO A 51 13.85 5.48 8.69
N GLU A 52 14.92 6.28 8.60
CA GLU A 52 15.30 7.28 9.61
C GLU A 52 14.28 8.40 9.74
N GLY A 53 13.56 8.73 8.67
CA GLY A 53 12.44 9.67 8.70
C GLY A 53 11.12 9.02 9.11
N HIS A 54 11.16 7.79 9.60
CA HIS A 54 10.01 6.95 9.92
C HIS A 54 9.10 6.70 8.72
N GLN A 55 9.71 6.57 7.53
CA GLN A 55 9.03 6.28 6.27
C GLN A 55 9.61 4.99 5.73
N ALA A 56 8.94 3.86 5.97
CA ALA A 56 9.49 2.56 5.58
C ALA A 56 8.42 1.61 5.09
N GLY A 57 8.84 0.65 4.29
CA GLY A 57 8.03 -0.50 3.92
C GLY A 57 6.86 -0.18 3.01
N VAL A 58 5.65 -0.14 3.56
CA VAL A 58 4.39 -0.03 2.83
C VAL A 58 3.75 1.33 3.08
N SER A 59 3.61 2.12 2.02
CA SER A 59 2.97 3.44 2.07
C SER A 59 1.59 3.39 1.41
N ILE A 60 0.57 3.87 2.11
CA ILE A 60 -0.81 3.95 1.61
C ILE A 60 -1.12 5.41 1.28
N ILE A 61 -1.49 5.66 0.03
CA ILE A 61 -1.89 6.98 -0.45
C ILE A 61 -3.36 6.91 -0.86
N GLN A 62 -4.20 7.72 -0.21
CA GLN A 62 -5.62 7.85 -0.52
C GLN A 62 -5.90 9.24 -1.08
N ASN A 63 -6.48 9.30 -2.28
CA ASN A 63 -6.82 10.56 -2.96
C ASN A 63 -5.67 11.58 -3.03
N GLY A 64 -4.43 11.10 -3.20
CA GLY A 64 -3.23 11.94 -3.27
C GLY A 64 -2.57 12.25 -1.91
N GLU A 65 -3.17 11.83 -0.79
CA GLU A 65 -2.63 12.03 0.55
C GLU A 65 -2.06 10.72 1.12
N ARG A 66 -0.82 10.75 1.64
CA ARG A 66 -0.23 9.60 2.33
C ARG A 66 -0.81 9.50 3.73
N VAL A 67 -1.66 8.50 3.95
CA VAL A 67 -2.40 8.28 5.20
C VAL A 67 -1.72 7.29 6.14
N ALA A 68 -0.83 6.44 5.63
CA ALA A 68 -0.05 5.50 6.44
C ALA A 68 1.30 5.18 5.76
N THR A 69 2.32 4.92 6.56
CA THR A 69 3.63 4.41 6.15
C THR A 69 4.23 3.61 7.30
N ASN A 70 4.69 2.39 7.01
CA ASN A 70 5.43 1.44 7.85
C ASN A 70 5.44 0.10 7.11
N GLY A 71 6.19 -0.92 7.56
CA GLY A 71 6.01 -2.26 6.99
C GLY A 71 7.24 -3.16 6.99
N ASP A 72 8.34 -2.71 7.57
CA ASP A 72 9.43 -3.58 7.97
C ASP A 72 9.19 -4.13 9.40
N VAL A 73 9.90 -5.19 9.77
CA VAL A 73 9.84 -5.74 11.13
C VAL A 73 10.75 -4.92 12.04
N ARG A 74 10.23 -4.55 13.21
CA ARG A 74 10.98 -3.93 14.31
C ARG A 74 11.07 -4.90 15.47
N LEU A 75 12.27 -5.04 16.02
CA LEU A 75 12.57 -5.93 17.15
C LEU A 75 12.47 -5.23 18.50
N GLU A 76 12.17 -3.93 18.49
CA GLU A 76 12.03 -3.11 19.68
C GLU A 76 10.68 -2.36 19.66
N PRO A 77 10.11 -2.03 20.83
CA PRO A 77 8.87 -1.27 20.91
C PRO A 77 9.03 0.15 20.39
N THR A 78 7.93 0.72 19.86
CA THR A 78 7.86 2.11 19.42
C THR A 78 7.35 3.04 20.54
N PRO A 79 7.69 4.35 20.53
CA PRO A 79 8.68 4.99 19.66
C PRO A 79 10.11 4.72 20.15
N GLY A 80 11.08 4.71 19.24
CA GLY A 80 12.48 4.66 19.64
C GLY A 80 13.36 5.59 18.82
N GLN A 81 14.43 6.04 19.45
CA GLN A 81 15.45 6.87 18.84
C GLN A 81 16.69 5.99 18.65
N TRP A 82 17.18 5.84 17.41
CA TRP A 82 18.38 5.04 17.09
C TRP A 82 18.21 3.51 17.20
N GLN A 83 17.02 3.00 16.88
CA GLN A 83 16.75 1.56 16.91
C GLN A 83 17.36 0.83 15.71
N PRO A 84 17.70 -0.46 15.86
CA PRO A 84 18.02 -1.36 14.75
C PRO A 84 16.97 -1.30 13.64
N MET A 85 17.45 -1.21 12.40
CA MET A 85 16.60 -1.20 11.21
C MET A 85 17.06 -2.32 10.29
N PRO A 86 16.14 -3.02 9.63
CA PRO A 86 16.54 -4.06 8.71
C PRO A 86 17.19 -3.44 7.46
N LYS A 87 18.15 -4.16 6.89
CA LYS A 87 18.67 -3.86 5.55
C LYS A 87 17.72 -4.43 4.50
N GLN A 88 17.29 -3.61 3.55
CA GLN A 88 16.61 -4.09 2.34
C GLN A 88 17.63 -4.78 1.42
N LEU A 89 17.37 -6.04 1.07
CA LEU A 89 18.25 -6.84 0.21
C LEU A 89 17.78 -6.87 -1.24
N LYS A 90 16.54 -7.32 -1.46
CA LYS A 90 15.98 -7.50 -2.80
C LYS A 90 14.50 -7.18 -2.81
N ARG A 91 14.05 -6.49 -3.86
CA ARG A 91 12.64 -6.26 -4.17
C ARG A 91 12.28 -6.97 -5.47
N THR A 92 11.18 -7.69 -5.49
CA THR A 92 10.69 -8.45 -6.64
C THR A 92 9.21 -8.15 -6.85
N VAL A 93 8.81 -7.95 -8.10
CA VAL A 93 7.44 -7.60 -8.50
C VAL A 93 6.93 -8.69 -9.42
N SER A 94 5.75 -9.25 -9.12
CA SER A 94 5.04 -10.17 -10.01
C SER A 94 3.64 -9.64 -10.27
N LYS A 95 3.39 -9.24 -11.53
CA LYS A 95 2.06 -8.80 -11.96
C LYS A 95 1.11 -9.99 -12.09
N GLU A 96 1.64 -11.17 -12.43
CA GLU A 96 0.91 -12.42 -12.57
C GLU A 96 0.30 -12.87 -11.24
N LEU A 97 1.06 -12.74 -10.15
CA LEU A 97 0.61 -13.06 -8.79
C LEU A 97 -0.05 -11.87 -8.08
N ASN A 98 -0.07 -10.69 -8.71
CA ASN A 98 -0.47 -9.42 -8.10
C ASN A 98 0.23 -9.19 -6.75
N GLU A 99 1.55 -9.37 -6.72
CA GLU A 99 2.36 -9.42 -5.50
C GLU A 99 3.68 -8.65 -5.65
N ILE A 100 4.09 -7.99 -4.56
CA ILE A 100 5.42 -7.40 -4.41
C ILE A 100 6.06 -8.03 -3.17
N ALA A 101 7.23 -8.63 -3.35
CA ALA A 101 7.99 -9.30 -2.31
C ALA A 101 9.31 -8.57 -2.04
N VAL A 102 9.66 -8.38 -0.78
CA VAL A 102 10.88 -7.70 -0.36
C VAL A 102 11.61 -8.54 0.67
N GLN A 103 12.85 -8.89 0.36
CA GLN A 103 13.74 -9.58 1.26
C GLN A 103 14.49 -8.56 2.11
N LEU A 104 14.51 -8.79 3.41
CA LEU A 104 15.12 -7.94 4.42
C LEU A 104 16.01 -8.77 5.34
N SER A 105 16.96 -8.11 6.00
CA SER A 105 17.85 -8.77 6.96
C SER A 105 18.21 -7.93 8.16
N PHE A 106 18.43 -8.60 9.28
CA PHE A 106 19.17 -8.11 10.44
C PHE A 106 20.44 -8.95 10.65
N PRO A 107 21.56 -8.35 11.08
CA PRO A 107 21.76 -6.90 11.20
C PRO A 107 21.92 -6.22 9.82
N ASP A 108 21.82 -4.88 9.77
CA ASP A 108 22.41 -4.12 8.68
C ASP A 108 23.91 -3.93 8.97
N PRO A 109 24.82 -4.61 8.24
CA PRO A 109 26.24 -4.50 8.53
C PRO A 109 26.75 -3.06 8.40
N GLU A 110 26.18 -2.23 7.53
CA GLU A 110 26.66 -0.86 7.29
C GLU A 110 26.39 0.07 8.49
N ARG A 111 25.42 -0.29 9.34
CA ARG A 111 25.01 0.49 10.52
C ARG A 111 25.46 -0.14 11.83
N ASN A 112 25.61 -1.46 11.86
CA ASN A 112 25.94 -2.19 13.08
C ASN A 112 27.30 -1.74 13.63
N ARG A 113 27.28 -1.02 14.75
CA ARG A 113 28.47 -0.46 15.43
C ARG A 113 29.37 0.37 14.51
N ARG A 114 28.79 1.05 13.51
CA ARG A 114 29.49 1.88 12.52
C ARG A 114 28.90 3.28 12.43
N GLY A 115 29.72 4.25 12.01
CA GLY A 115 29.31 5.64 11.76
C GLY A 115 29.43 6.58 12.96
N PHE A 116 28.93 7.81 12.78
CA PHE A 116 28.98 8.86 13.83
C PHE A 116 28.03 8.55 15.00
N ASN A 117 26.91 7.89 14.72
CA ASN A 117 25.99 7.41 15.75
C ASN A 117 25.75 5.90 15.57
N PRO A 118 26.60 5.04 16.14
CA PRO A 118 26.53 3.61 15.94
C PRO A 118 25.26 3.04 16.55
N ILE A 119 24.59 2.17 15.79
CA ILE A 119 23.44 1.41 16.27
C ILE A 119 23.93 0.02 16.69
N ASP A 120 23.56 -0.41 17.90
CA ASP A 120 23.84 -1.76 18.37
C ASP A 120 22.69 -2.70 18.01
N TYR A 121 23.01 -3.79 17.33
CA TYR A 121 22.02 -4.77 16.90
C TYR A 121 21.99 -5.93 17.89
N PRO A 122 20.82 -6.56 18.11
CA PRO A 122 20.75 -7.80 18.88
C PRO A 122 21.61 -8.88 18.22
N ASP A 123 22.05 -9.87 19.01
CA ASP A 123 22.71 -11.07 18.48
C ASP A 123 21.68 -11.98 17.81
N LEU A 124 21.14 -11.51 16.68
CA LEU A 124 20.12 -12.16 15.89
C LEU A 124 20.45 -11.96 14.41
N ASN A 125 20.76 -13.07 13.74
CA ASN A 125 20.81 -13.11 12.28
C ASN A 125 19.43 -13.52 11.77
N LEU A 126 18.70 -12.58 11.20
CA LEU A 126 17.35 -12.79 10.71
C LEU A 126 17.30 -12.40 9.24
N THR A 127 16.86 -13.32 8.40
CA THR A 127 16.41 -13.01 7.04
C THR A 127 14.93 -13.33 6.96
N TYR A 128 14.18 -12.46 6.30
CA TYR A 128 12.75 -12.60 6.15
C TYR A 128 12.27 -11.91 4.89
N GLN A 129 11.04 -12.21 4.50
CA GLN A 129 10.35 -11.56 3.39
C GLN A 129 9.08 -10.87 3.88
N VAL A 130 8.89 -9.63 3.43
CA VAL A 130 7.60 -8.96 3.47
C VAL A 130 6.98 -9.10 2.09
N ARG A 131 5.83 -9.78 2.00
CA ARG A 131 5.07 -9.91 0.77
C ARG A 131 3.77 -9.14 0.89
N VAL A 132 3.48 -8.34 -0.13
CA VAL A 132 2.24 -7.58 -0.24
C VAL A 132 1.50 -8.10 -1.45
N ARG A 133 0.30 -8.64 -1.27
CA ARG A 133 -0.54 -9.21 -2.34
C ARG A 133 -1.85 -8.45 -2.44
N GLY A 134 -2.24 -8.04 -3.64
CA GLY A 134 -3.57 -7.45 -3.86
C GLY A 134 -4.65 -8.53 -3.92
N GLU A 135 -5.72 -8.36 -3.14
CA GLU A 135 -6.85 -9.29 -2.99
C GLU A 135 -8.16 -8.53 -3.23
N GLY A 136 -8.68 -8.57 -4.46
CA GLY A 136 -9.87 -7.79 -4.83
C GLY A 136 -9.62 -6.30 -4.58
N THR A 137 -10.40 -5.69 -3.70
CA THR A 137 -10.29 -4.25 -3.35
C THR A 137 -9.33 -3.96 -2.19
N ALA A 138 -8.76 -5.01 -1.61
CA ALA A 138 -7.86 -4.97 -0.45
C ALA A 138 -6.46 -5.46 -0.83
N PHE A 139 -5.56 -5.46 0.14
CA PHE A 139 -4.27 -6.13 0.04
C PHE A 139 -3.94 -6.81 1.36
N ARG A 140 -3.09 -7.81 1.30
CA ARG A 140 -2.58 -8.55 2.45
C ARG A 140 -1.09 -8.30 2.57
N VAL A 141 -0.65 -7.98 3.79
CA VAL A 141 0.77 -7.96 4.16
C VAL A 141 1.07 -9.26 4.88
N ILE A 142 2.11 -9.96 4.41
CA ILE A 142 2.56 -11.25 4.92
C ILE A 142 4.02 -11.10 5.29
N VAL A 143 4.38 -11.57 6.48
CA VAL A 143 5.77 -11.62 6.95
C VAL A 143 6.17 -13.08 7.06
N ASP A 144 7.07 -13.51 6.18
CA ASP A 144 7.61 -14.87 6.17
C ASP A 144 9.03 -14.83 6.72
N LEU A 145 9.24 -15.42 7.89
CA LEU A 145 10.59 -15.57 8.46
C LEU A 145 11.24 -16.81 7.83
N ASP A 146 12.50 -16.69 7.40
CA ASP A 146 13.21 -17.83 6.81
C ASP A 146 13.48 -18.93 7.86
N GLN A 147 13.53 -18.55 9.15
CA GLN A 147 13.68 -19.44 10.29
C GLN A 147 12.83 -18.94 11.48
N PRO A 148 12.41 -19.82 12.42
CA PRO A 148 11.78 -19.39 13.66
C PRO A 148 12.66 -18.42 14.46
N LEU A 149 12.03 -17.51 15.19
CA LEU A 149 12.76 -16.70 16.17
C LEU A 149 13.21 -17.60 17.35
N PRO A 150 14.41 -17.36 17.90
CA PRO A 150 14.95 -18.11 19.03
C PRO A 150 14.17 -17.92 20.33
#